data_AF-A0A536CNE0-F1
#
_entry.id   AF-A0A536CNE0-F1
#
_cell.length_a   1.000
_cell.length_b   1.000
_cell.length_c   1.000
_cell.angle_alpha   90.00
_cell.angle_beta   90.00
_cell.angle_gamma   90.00
#
_symmetry.space_group_name_H-M   'P 1'
#
loop_
_entity.id
_entity.type
_entity.pdbx_description
1 polymer ?
#
loop_
_entity_poly.entity_id
_entity_poly.type
_entity_poly.pdbx_seq_one_letter_code
_entity_poly.pdbx_strand_id
1 'polypeptide(L)'
;MDVRFAAGPANNWLENPPVASWSDGAYRLQTRQPAQFVAIAVPLVQITSDVVVSATFRKTGGPPGGGYGVIVRDQGPLPRDGLNQEANAYVFEAGDLGEFGVWRRVGDHWVDLVPWTRSSSVRPGGSPNDLLVRAIGDSLSFTINGARVASVQDDALPSGGVGAFVGGDYNEVALDHFAVQLPD
;
A
#
# COMPACT_ATOMS: atom_id res chain seq x y z
N MET A 1 -12.32 2.76 -9.85
CA MET A 1 -12.32 3.88 -8.88
C MET A 1 -11.06 4.71 -9.12
N ASP A 2 -11.13 6.04 -9.04
CA ASP A 2 -9.97 6.93 -9.13
C ASP A 2 -10.18 8.13 -8.18
N VAL A 3 -9.32 8.27 -7.17
CA VAL A 3 -9.46 9.26 -6.09
C VAL A 3 -8.21 10.12 -6.03
N ARG A 4 -8.39 11.44 -6.07
CA ARG A 4 -7.35 12.44 -5.84
C ARG A 4 -7.69 13.25 -4.59
N PHE A 5 -6.94 13.07 -3.51
CA PHE A 5 -7.27 13.66 -2.21
C PHE A 5 -7.07 15.18 -2.14
N ALA A 6 -6.32 15.74 -3.08
CA ALA A 6 -6.21 17.19 -3.27
C ALA A 6 -7.55 17.85 -3.67
N ALA A 7 -8.49 17.08 -4.23
CA ALA A 7 -9.83 17.57 -4.56
C ALA A 7 -10.78 17.60 -3.35
N GLY A 8 -10.36 17.04 -2.20
CA GLY A 8 -11.16 16.92 -0.99
C GLY A 8 -11.16 15.52 -0.39
N PRO A 9 -11.85 15.33 0.74
CA PRO A 9 -12.04 14.01 1.33
C PRO A 9 -12.82 13.10 0.37
N ALA A 10 -12.49 11.82 0.37
CA ALA A 10 -13.13 10.84 -0.48
C ALA A 10 -14.23 10.09 0.27
N ASN A 11 -15.38 9.91 -0.38
CA ASN A 11 -16.52 9.22 0.22
C ASN A 11 -16.17 7.79 0.63
N ASN A 12 -16.61 7.38 1.82
CA ASN A 12 -16.47 6.04 2.38
C ASN A 12 -15.03 5.58 2.63
N TRP A 13 -14.03 6.45 2.45
CA TRP A 13 -12.71 6.17 3.00
C TRP A 13 -12.79 6.25 4.52
N LEU A 14 -12.01 5.37 5.16
CA LEU A 14 -12.00 5.27 6.61
C LEU A 14 -11.57 6.60 7.25
N GLU A 15 -12.26 7.03 8.29
CA GLU A 15 -11.81 8.14 9.14
C GLU A 15 -11.65 7.58 10.56
N ASN A 16 -10.40 7.29 10.93
CA ASN A 16 -10.02 6.74 12.22
C ASN A 16 -8.78 7.46 12.77
N PRO A 17 -8.92 8.73 13.19
CA PRO A 17 -7.79 9.49 13.72
C PRO A 17 -7.28 8.88 15.04
N PRO A 18 -5.96 8.92 15.29
CA PRO A 18 -4.95 9.60 14.50
C PRO A 18 -4.29 8.72 13.42
N VAL A 19 -4.72 7.46 13.21
CA VAL A 19 -4.00 6.52 12.32
C VAL A 19 -4.33 6.69 10.85
N ALA A 20 -5.57 7.09 10.54
CA ALA A 20 -6.04 7.29 9.18
C ALA A 20 -7.06 8.44 9.14
N SER A 21 -6.78 9.50 8.39
CA SER A 21 -7.75 10.59 8.21
C SER A 21 -7.40 11.49 7.05
N TRP A 22 -8.38 12.13 6.42
CA TRP A 22 -8.12 13.20 5.47
C TRP A 22 -7.71 14.50 6.18
N SER A 23 -6.56 15.06 5.83
CA SER A 23 -6.14 16.40 6.28
C SER A 23 -5.07 17.00 5.36
N ASP A 24 -5.06 18.33 5.28
CA ASP A 24 -4.11 19.11 4.47
C ASP A 24 -4.03 18.66 3.00
N GLY A 25 -5.18 18.38 2.38
CA GLY A 25 -5.27 18.01 0.96
C GLY A 25 -4.76 16.61 0.63
N ALA A 26 -4.53 15.75 1.61
CA ALA A 26 -4.12 14.37 1.41
C ALA A 26 -4.79 13.43 2.41
N TYR A 27 -4.83 12.15 2.08
CA TYR A 27 -5.22 11.13 3.06
C TYR A 27 -4.00 10.72 3.88
N ARG A 28 -4.03 10.96 5.19
CA ARG A 28 -2.90 10.76 6.10
C ARG A 28 -2.97 9.42 6.77
N LEU A 29 -1.83 8.74 6.80
CA LEU A 29 -1.63 7.46 7.44
C LEU A 29 -0.45 7.57 8.40
N GLN A 30 -0.63 7.13 9.65
CA GLN A 30 0.41 7.24 10.67
C GLN A 30 0.47 6.01 11.57
N THR A 31 1.63 5.35 11.58
CA THR A 31 1.92 4.33 12.60
C THR A 31 2.20 5.01 13.94
N ARG A 32 1.72 4.41 15.05
CA ARG A 32 1.74 5.05 16.38
C ARG A 32 2.63 4.33 17.38
N GLN A 33 3.06 3.12 17.06
CA GLN A 33 3.89 2.28 17.92
C GLN A 33 4.99 1.64 17.08
N PRO A 34 6.15 1.34 17.69
CA PRO A 34 7.18 0.56 17.03
C PRO A 34 6.66 -0.81 16.58
N ALA A 35 7.21 -1.31 15.47
CA ALA A 35 6.88 -2.62 14.90
C ALA A 35 5.38 -2.84 14.54
N GLN A 36 4.60 -1.76 14.41
CA GLN A 36 3.22 -1.82 13.91
C GLN A 36 3.11 -1.19 12.54
N PHE A 37 2.04 -1.57 11.83
CA PHE A 37 1.65 -0.98 10.55
C PHE A 37 0.23 -0.42 10.61
N VAL A 38 -0.07 0.47 9.67
CA VAL A 38 -1.43 0.90 9.35
C VAL A 38 -1.79 0.29 8.01
N ALA A 39 -2.88 -0.46 7.97
CA ALA A 39 -3.46 -0.97 6.74
C ALA A 39 -4.92 -0.53 6.65
N ILE A 40 -5.29 0.06 5.52
CA ILE A 40 -6.64 0.53 5.26
C ILE A 40 -7.22 -0.13 4.00
N ALA A 41 -8.48 -0.56 4.09
CA ALA A 41 -9.19 -1.10 2.95
C ALA A 41 -9.68 0.05 2.09
N VAL A 42 -9.60 -0.14 0.78
CA VAL A 42 -10.28 0.74 -0.17
C VAL A 42 -11.76 0.35 -0.18
N PRO A 43 -12.69 1.32 -0.15
CA PRO A 43 -14.12 1.05 -0.13
C PRO A 43 -14.63 0.59 -1.51
N LEU A 44 -14.26 -0.62 -1.92
CA LEU A 44 -14.78 -1.28 -3.11
C LEU A 44 -16.00 -2.13 -2.76
N VAL A 45 -16.95 -2.19 -3.69
CA VAL A 45 -18.16 -3.02 -3.57
C VAL A 45 -17.86 -4.49 -3.84
N GLN A 46 -16.80 -4.80 -4.58
CA GLN A 46 -16.49 -6.15 -5.06
C GLN A 46 -15.04 -6.54 -4.78
N ILE A 47 -14.86 -7.81 -4.42
CA ILE A 47 -13.57 -8.49 -4.38
C ILE A 47 -13.06 -8.65 -5.82
N THR A 48 -11.75 -8.48 -6.02
CA THR A 48 -11.11 -8.58 -7.34
C THR A 48 -10.11 -9.72 -7.38
N SER A 49 -10.14 -10.54 -8.43
CA SER A 49 -9.08 -11.50 -8.76
C SER A 49 -7.96 -10.81 -9.54
N ASP A 50 -8.35 -10.23 -10.67
CA ASP A 50 -7.47 -9.52 -11.58
C ASP A 50 -7.69 -8.01 -11.44
N VAL A 51 -6.62 -7.27 -11.16
CA VAL A 51 -6.71 -5.84 -10.83
C VAL A 51 -5.42 -5.10 -11.17
N VAL A 52 -5.58 -3.84 -11.57
CA VAL A 52 -4.51 -2.85 -11.64
C VAL A 52 -4.78 -1.78 -10.59
N VAL A 53 -3.83 -1.59 -9.68
CA VAL A 53 -3.89 -0.59 -8.62
C VAL A 53 -2.73 0.38 -8.79
N SER A 54 -3.02 1.67 -8.73
CA SER A 54 -2.00 2.73 -8.77
C SER A 54 -2.21 3.71 -7.63
N ALA A 55 -1.13 4.18 -7.01
CA ALA A 55 -1.20 5.14 -5.93
C ALA A 55 0.05 6.03 -5.85
N THR A 56 -0.14 7.29 -5.46
CA THR A 56 0.94 8.24 -5.22
C THR A 56 1.09 8.47 -3.73
N PHE A 57 2.26 8.15 -3.20
CA PHE A 57 2.58 8.31 -1.79
C PHE A 57 3.77 9.24 -1.58
N ARG A 58 3.81 9.89 -0.42
CA ARG A 58 4.96 10.66 0.06
C ARG A 58 5.13 10.47 1.56
N LYS A 59 6.35 10.20 2.00
CA LYS A 59 6.68 10.25 3.43
C LYS A 59 6.69 11.70 3.90
N THR A 60 6.07 11.97 5.04
CA THR A 60 5.89 13.32 5.57
C THR A 60 6.49 13.52 6.94
N GLY A 61 6.84 12.44 7.64
CA GLY A 61 7.41 12.49 8.98
C GLY A 61 7.85 11.12 9.48
N GLY A 62 8.32 11.09 10.72
CA GLY A 62 8.89 9.90 11.36
C GLY A 62 10.40 9.74 11.14
N PRO A 63 11.04 8.80 11.87
CA PRO A 63 12.45 8.45 11.69
C PRO A 63 12.76 7.93 10.27
N PRO A 64 14.01 8.04 9.77
CA PRO A 64 14.41 7.42 8.50
C PRO A 64 14.13 5.92 8.46
N GLY A 65 13.71 5.40 7.31
CA GLY A 65 13.28 4.01 7.11
C GLY A 65 11.75 3.84 7.09
N GLY A 66 11.28 2.60 7.17
CA GLY A 66 9.87 2.28 7.00
C GLY A 66 9.42 2.29 5.54
N GLY A 67 8.16 1.93 5.31
CA GLY A 67 7.62 1.73 3.98
C GLY A 67 6.19 2.21 3.84
N TYR A 68 5.79 2.49 2.61
CA TYR A 68 4.43 2.80 2.23
C TYR A 68 4.10 2.14 0.91
N GLY A 69 2.84 1.73 0.75
CA GLY A 69 2.56 0.77 -0.28
C GLY A 69 1.11 0.46 -0.55
N VAL A 70 0.94 -0.46 -1.50
CA VAL A 70 -0.34 -0.96 -1.98
C VAL A 70 -0.54 -2.39 -1.46
N ILE A 71 -1.76 -2.67 -1.03
CA ILE A 71 -2.24 -4.01 -0.68
C ILE A 71 -3.08 -4.53 -1.84
N VAL A 72 -2.85 -5.78 -2.25
CA VAL A 72 -3.74 -6.51 -3.16
C VAL A 72 -4.05 -7.91 -2.63
N ARG A 73 -5.21 -8.42 -3.01
CA ARG A 73 -5.70 -9.77 -2.68
C ARG A 73 -5.80 -10.04 -1.18
N ASP A 74 -6.21 -9.03 -0.42
CA ASP A 74 -6.44 -9.19 1.02
C ASP A 74 -7.67 -10.06 1.29
N GLN A 75 -7.45 -11.18 1.96
CA GLN A 75 -8.46 -12.15 2.39
C GLN A 75 -8.58 -12.20 3.92
N GLY A 76 -8.01 -11.23 4.62
CA GLY A 76 -8.11 -11.18 6.07
C GLY A 76 -9.57 -11.14 6.53
N PRO A 77 -9.90 -11.85 7.63
CA PRO A 77 -11.28 -11.96 8.10
C PRO A 77 -11.80 -10.68 8.75
N LEU A 78 -10.90 -9.78 9.11
CA LEU A 78 -11.18 -8.56 9.86
C LEU A 78 -10.96 -7.33 8.98
N PRO A 79 -11.70 -6.23 9.23
CA PRO A 79 -11.51 -4.98 8.51
C PRO A 79 -10.07 -4.47 8.59
N ARG A 80 -9.68 -3.73 7.55
CA ARG A 80 -8.48 -2.91 7.53
C ARG A 80 -8.85 -1.52 8.04
N ASP A 81 -8.92 -1.42 9.35
CA ASP A 81 -9.34 -0.24 10.12
C ASP A 81 -8.16 0.64 10.56
N GLY A 82 -6.96 0.37 10.03
CA GLY A 82 -5.72 1.05 10.40
C GLY A 82 -5.09 0.56 11.72
N LEU A 83 -5.74 -0.32 12.47
CA LEU A 83 -5.25 -0.85 13.76
C LEU A 83 -4.97 -2.34 13.70
N ASN A 84 -5.70 -3.08 12.89
CA ASN A 84 -5.54 -4.52 12.73
C ASN A 84 -4.17 -4.92 12.14
N GLN A 85 -3.42 -5.73 12.89
CA GLN A 85 -2.07 -6.20 12.53
C GLN A 85 -2.01 -7.58 11.85
N GLU A 86 -3.16 -8.23 11.65
CA GLU A 86 -3.27 -9.53 10.98
C GLU A 86 -3.79 -9.37 9.55
N ALA A 87 -3.12 -9.97 8.56
CA ALA A 87 -3.63 -9.97 7.18
C ALA A 87 -3.26 -11.23 6.39
N ASN A 88 -4.03 -11.50 5.34
CA ASN A 88 -3.70 -12.49 4.32
C ASN A 88 -3.68 -11.78 2.98
N ALA A 89 -2.57 -11.15 2.62
CA ALA A 89 -2.51 -10.22 1.49
C ALA A 89 -1.11 -10.16 0.87
N TYR A 90 -1.01 -9.66 -0.37
CA TYR A 90 0.26 -9.18 -0.89
C TYR A 90 0.40 -7.69 -0.61
N VAL A 91 1.61 -7.27 -0.25
CA VAL A 91 1.96 -5.88 0.04
C VAL A 91 3.18 -5.50 -0.79
N PHE A 92 3.10 -4.37 -1.47
CA PHE A 92 4.19 -3.78 -2.24
C PHE A 92 4.50 -2.39 -1.72
N GLU A 93 5.72 -2.15 -1.28
CA GLU A 93 6.11 -0.89 -0.62
C GLU A 93 7.35 -0.28 -1.26
N ALA A 94 7.43 1.04 -1.16
CA ALA A 94 8.64 1.83 -1.31
C ALA A 94 9.06 2.42 0.04
N GLY A 95 10.36 2.51 0.27
CA GLY A 95 10.98 3.12 1.44
C GLY A 95 11.65 4.45 1.12
N ASP A 96 11.85 5.28 2.14
CA ASP A 96 12.47 6.60 2.00
C ASP A 96 14.00 6.55 1.84
N LEU A 97 14.64 5.38 1.97
CA LEU A 97 16.08 5.22 1.74
C LEU A 97 16.41 4.75 0.30
N GLY A 98 15.40 4.71 -0.58
CA GLY A 98 15.56 4.37 -2.00
C GLY A 98 15.42 2.88 -2.30
N GLU A 99 14.68 2.15 -1.47
CA GLU A 99 14.39 0.73 -1.65
C GLU A 99 12.91 0.45 -1.90
N PHE A 100 12.64 -0.74 -2.39
CA PHE A 100 11.30 -1.31 -2.47
C PHE A 100 11.34 -2.76 -1.96
N GLY A 101 10.18 -3.30 -1.64
CA GLY A 101 10.03 -4.71 -1.31
C GLY A 101 8.63 -5.22 -1.64
N VAL A 102 8.50 -6.54 -1.64
CA VAL A 102 7.23 -7.23 -1.89
C VAL A 102 7.10 -8.37 -0.88
N TRP A 103 5.98 -8.40 -0.18
CA TRP A 103 5.70 -9.40 0.85
C TRP A 103 4.36 -10.06 0.62
N ARG A 104 4.25 -11.30 1.09
CA ARG A 104 2.95 -11.92 1.39
C ARG A 104 2.79 -11.97 2.91
N ARG A 105 1.73 -11.37 3.42
CA ARG A 105 1.29 -11.56 4.81
C ARG A 105 0.44 -12.81 4.91
N VAL A 106 0.68 -13.64 5.92
CA VAL A 106 -0.17 -14.80 6.28
C VAL A 106 -0.44 -14.73 7.78
N GLY A 107 -1.64 -14.31 8.18
CA GLY A 107 -1.99 -13.98 9.55
C GLY A 107 -1.05 -12.92 10.12
N ASP A 108 -0.21 -13.32 11.07
CA ASP A 108 0.79 -12.49 11.72
C ASP A 108 2.23 -12.73 11.23
N HIS A 109 2.42 -13.47 10.14
CA HIS A 109 3.72 -13.75 9.53
C HIS A 109 3.95 -13.05 8.18
N TRP A 110 5.17 -12.58 7.95
CA TRP A 110 5.60 -11.98 6.68
C TRP A 110 6.48 -12.99 5.92
N VAL A 111 6.18 -13.18 4.63
CA VAL A 111 6.99 -13.95 3.69
C VAL A 111 7.58 -12.98 2.68
N ASP A 112 8.91 -12.91 2.60
CA ASP A 112 9.62 -12.08 1.64
C ASP A 112 9.50 -12.70 0.24
N LEU A 113 8.80 -12.03 -0.67
CA LEU A 113 8.77 -12.40 -2.09
C LEU A 113 9.85 -11.65 -2.87
N VAL A 114 10.04 -10.37 -2.51
CA VAL A 114 11.21 -9.57 -2.88
C VAL A 114 11.68 -8.87 -1.60
N PRO A 115 12.84 -9.24 -1.04
CA PRO A 115 13.37 -8.55 0.13
C PRO A 115 13.70 -7.09 -0.24
N TRP A 116 13.85 -6.24 0.78
CA TRP A 116 14.22 -4.83 0.59
C TRP A 116 15.41 -4.69 -0.36
N THR A 117 15.14 -4.11 -1.53
CA THR A 117 16.09 -4.02 -2.65
C THR A 117 16.19 -2.56 -3.08
N ARG A 118 17.41 -2.03 -3.17
CA ARG A 118 17.61 -0.67 -3.69
C ARG A 118 17.24 -0.57 -5.16
N SER A 119 16.64 0.55 -5.54
CA SER A 119 16.27 0.84 -6.92
C SER A 119 16.41 2.34 -7.20
N SER A 120 17.04 2.68 -8.32
CA SER A 120 17.12 4.08 -8.79
C SER A 120 15.75 4.65 -9.16
N SER A 121 14.73 3.80 -9.31
CA SER A 121 13.37 4.23 -9.58
C SER A 121 12.67 4.78 -8.34
N VAL A 122 13.15 4.46 -7.13
CA VAL A 122 12.59 4.97 -5.88
C VAL A 122 13.24 6.32 -5.54
N ARG A 123 12.42 7.36 -5.45
CA ARG A 123 12.88 8.67 -5.00
C ARG A 123 12.98 8.65 -3.47
N PRO A 124 14.14 8.97 -2.89
CA PRO A 124 14.34 8.92 -1.43
C PRO A 124 13.71 10.13 -0.71
N GLY A 125 13.68 10.05 0.62
CA GLY A 125 13.18 11.08 1.52
C GLY A 125 11.67 11.28 1.40
N GLY A 126 11.23 12.54 1.43
CA GLY A 126 9.82 12.92 1.32
C GLY A 126 9.33 13.16 -0.11
N SER A 127 10.13 12.81 -1.13
CA SER A 127 9.71 12.96 -2.53
C SER A 127 8.57 11.99 -2.86
N PRO A 128 7.57 12.39 -3.66
CA PRO A 128 6.46 11.51 -4.00
C PRO A 128 6.92 10.38 -4.93
N ASN A 129 6.39 9.17 -4.70
CA ASN A 129 6.57 8.01 -5.56
C ASN A 129 5.21 7.51 -6.06
N ASP A 130 5.14 7.24 -7.37
CA ASP A 130 4.01 6.60 -8.01
C ASP A 130 4.22 5.09 -8.03
N LEU A 131 3.38 4.35 -7.32
CA LEU A 131 3.40 2.89 -7.27
C LEU A 131 2.29 2.34 -8.16
N LEU A 132 2.58 1.28 -8.91
CA LEU A 132 1.58 0.54 -9.67
C LEU A 132 1.80 -0.97 -9.51
N VAL A 133 0.71 -1.67 -9.21
CA VAL A 133 0.63 -3.13 -9.11
C VAL A 133 -0.35 -3.63 -10.15
N ARG A 134 0.07 -4.58 -11.00
CA ARG A 134 -0.87 -5.39 -11.80
C ARG A 134 -0.82 -6.81 -11.25
N ALA A 135 -1.95 -7.29 -10.73
CA ALA A 135 -2.12 -8.65 -10.25
C ALA A 135 -3.10 -9.36 -11.20
N ILE A 136 -2.60 -10.26 -12.04
CA ILE A 136 -3.36 -10.94 -13.12
C ILE A 136 -3.07 -12.43 -13.05
N GLY A 137 -4.08 -13.26 -12.81
CA GLY A 137 -3.90 -14.70 -12.58
C GLY A 137 -3.03 -14.95 -11.35
N ASP A 138 -1.88 -15.59 -11.52
CA ASP A 138 -0.86 -15.82 -10.51
C ASP A 138 0.38 -14.89 -10.69
N SER A 139 0.30 -13.93 -11.62
CA SER A 139 1.38 -13.00 -11.91
C SER A 139 1.16 -11.64 -11.27
N LEU A 140 2.11 -11.19 -10.45
CA LEU A 140 2.16 -9.85 -9.87
C LEU A 140 3.32 -9.07 -10.48
N SER A 141 3.05 -7.88 -11.01
CA SER A 141 4.07 -6.98 -11.55
C SER A 141 4.04 -5.63 -10.85
N PHE A 142 5.23 -5.13 -10.52
CA PHE A 142 5.42 -3.97 -9.64
C PHE A 142 6.21 -2.90 -10.36
N THR A 143 5.68 -1.68 -10.35
CA THR A 143 6.24 -0.53 -11.05
C THR A 143 6.34 0.65 -10.08
N ILE A 144 7.47 1.37 -10.12
CA ILE A 144 7.69 2.61 -9.37
C ILE A 144 8.11 3.68 -10.36
N ASN A 145 7.45 4.84 -10.32
CA ASN A 145 7.76 6.01 -11.16
C ASN A 145 7.89 5.65 -12.65
N GLY A 146 7.02 4.75 -13.14
CA GLY A 146 6.97 4.32 -14.54
C GLY A 146 7.95 3.20 -14.93
N ALA A 147 8.87 2.79 -14.04
CA ALA A 147 9.80 1.70 -14.29
C ALA A 147 9.39 0.43 -13.54
N ARG A 148 9.29 -0.71 -14.24
CA ARG A 148 9.05 -2.01 -13.61
C ARG A 148 10.24 -2.38 -12.73
N VAL A 149 10.01 -2.58 -11.45
CA VAL A 149 11.05 -2.92 -10.45
C VAL A 149 11.09 -4.41 -10.13
N ALA A 150 9.97 -5.13 -10.27
CA ALA A 150 9.91 -6.56 -10.04
C ALA A 150 8.71 -7.23 -10.75
N SER A 151 8.77 -8.55 -10.85
CA SER A 151 7.67 -9.43 -11.19
C SER A 151 7.77 -10.70 -10.35
N VAL A 152 6.66 -11.16 -9.79
CA VAL A 152 6.56 -12.36 -8.96
C VAL A 152 5.45 -13.25 -9.51
N GLN A 153 5.68 -14.56 -9.48
CA GLN A 153 4.66 -15.57 -9.73
C GLN A 153 4.30 -16.23 -8.39
N ASP A 154 3.06 -16.08 -7.93
CA ASP A 154 2.59 -16.66 -6.67
C ASP A 154 1.06 -16.84 -6.73
N ASP A 155 0.59 -18.05 -6.46
CA ASP A 155 -0.82 -18.46 -6.59
C ASP A 155 -1.54 -18.60 -5.24
N ALA A 156 -0.86 -18.28 -4.13
CA ALA A 156 -1.39 -18.54 -2.79
C ALA A 156 -2.65 -17.74 -2.45
N LEU A 157 -2.76 -16.52 -2.98
CA LEU A 157 -3.96 -15.68 -2.84
C LEU A 157 -4.52 -15.39 -4.25
N PRO A 158 -5.68 -15.97 -4.63
CA PRO A 158 -6.24 -15.80 -5.97
C PRO A 158 -7.07 -14.51 -6.16
N SER A 159 -7.57 -13.94 -5.06
CA SER A 159 -8.45 -12.76 -5.10
C SER A 159 -8.56 -12.13 -3.71
N GLY A 160 -8.98 -10.89 -3.61
CA GLY A 160 -9.25 -10.25 -2.32
C GLY A 160 -9.50 -8.76 -2.43
N GLY A 161 -9.51 -8.10 -1.27
CA GLY A 161 -9.56 -6.65 -1.18
C GLY A 161 -8.27 -5.98 -1.65
N VAL A 162 -8.36 -4.68 -1.88
CA VAL A 162 -7.21 -3.82 -2.15
C VAL A 162 -7.17 -2.71 -1.11
N GLY A 163 -5.99 -2.15 -0.88
CA GLY A 163 -5.78 -1.23 0.22
C GLY A 163 -4.49 -0.43 0.10
N ALA A 164 -4.27 0.44 1.09
CA ALA A 164 -3.00 1.11 1.31
C ALA A 164 -2.36 0.61 2.60
N PHE A 165 -1.03 0.61 2.62
CA PHE A 165 -0.20 0.13 3.71
C PHE A 165 0.84 1.19 4.10
N VAL A 166 1.10 1.32 5.39
CA VAL A 166 2.23 2.09 5.94
C VAL A 166 2.83 1.30 7.08
N GLY A 167 4.11 0.96 6.97
CA GLY A 167 4.89 0.25 7.98
C GLY A 167 6.10 1.04 8.45
N GLY A 168 6.64 0.63 9.60
CA GLY A 168 7.81 1.25 10.22
C GLY A 168 7.46 2.16 11.40
N ASP A 169 8.44 2.36 12.27
CA ASP A 169 8.25 3.01 13.56
C ASP A 169 7.88 4.49 13.37
N TYR A 170 6.70 4.89 13.86
CA TYR A 170 6.20 6.28 13.80
C TYR A 170 6.22 6.91 12.39
N ASN A 171 6.10 6.09 11.35
CA ASN A 171 6.09 6.51 9.97
C ASN A 171 4.82 7.32 9.66
N GLU A 172 5.00 8.50 9.08
CA GLU A 172 3.91 9.39 8.67
C GLU A 172 3.93 9.55 7.16
N VAL A 173 2.81 9.25 6.52
CA VAL A 173 2.70 9.18 5.06
C VAL A 173 1.44 9.88 4.61
N ALA A 174 1.55 10.61 3.50
CA ALA A 174 0.41 11.09 2.75
C ALA A 174 0.21 10.21 1.52
N LEU A 175 -1.05 9.81 1.32
CA LEU A 175 -1.58 9.23 0.09
C LEU A 175 -2.29 10.35 -0.67
N ASP A 176 -1.75 10.73 -1.81
CA ASP A 176 -2.25 11.85 -2.61
C ASP A 176 -3.23 11.37 -3.71
N HIS A 177 -3.03 10.17 -4.22
CA HIS A 177 -3.84 9.55 -5.27
C HIS A 177 -3.98 8.04 -5.05
N PHE A 178 -5.17 7.49 -5.29
CA PHE A 178 -5.39 6.04 -5.32
C PHE A 178 -6.42 5.67 -6.40
N ALA A 179 -6.07 4.75 -7.28
CA ALA A 179 -6.96 4.24 -8.32
C ALA A 179 -6.93 2.72 -8.42
N VAL A 180 -8.08 2.16 -8.77
CA VAL A 180 -8.32 0.74 -8.99
C VAL A 180 -9.03 0.59 -10.32
N GLN A 181 -8.47 -0.24 -11.18
CA GLN A 181 -8.99 -0.56 -12.51
C GLN A 181 -9.04 -2.08 -12.66
N LEU A 182 -10.14 -2.58 -13.24
CA LEU A 182 -10.17 -3.96 -13.71
C LEU A 182 -9.46 -4.01 -15.08
N PRO A 183 -8.66 -5.04 -15.35
CA PRO A 183 -8.07 -5.23 -16.67
C PRO A 183 -9.17 -5.47 -17.72
N ASP A 184 -8.89 -5.06 -18.95
CA ASP A 184 -9.77 -5.25 -20.12
C ASP A 184 -9.99 -6.72 -20.47
#